data_AF-A0A6G8AJY1-F1
#
_entry.id   AF-A0A6G8AJY1-F1
#
_cell.length_a   1.000
_cell.length_b   1.000
_cell.length_c   1.000
_cell.angle_alpha   90.00
_cell.angle_beta   90.00
_cell.angle_gamma   90.00
#
_symmetry.space_group_name_H-M   'P 1'
#
loop_
_entity.id
_entity.type
_entity.pdbx_description
1 polymer ?
#
loop_
_entity_poly.entity_id
_entity_poly.type
_entity_poly.pdbx_seq_one_letter_code
_entity_poly.pdbx_strand_id
1 'polypeptide(L)'
;MKGKRIGHLLALTAVLALAACGAKVSGTYTGPGMDLEFKSGGKVVQTVMGMEVEMKYEVEDNKVKLITPSGNLVLTLQEDGSIKGPMGIRLEKKK
;
A
#
# COMPACT_ATOMS: atom_id res chain seq x y z
N MET A 1 -53.30 16.08 -29.33
CA MET A 1 -52.72 15.38 -28.17
C MET A 1 -51.20 15.41 -28.27
N LYS A 2 -50.53 15.86 -27.19
CA LYS A 2 -49.16 15.57 -26.67
C LYS A 2 -48.26 14.71 -27.60
N GLY A 3 -46.99 14.99 -27.88
CA GLY A 3 -46.01 15.92 -27.33
C GLY A 3 -44.60 15.31 -27.40
N LYS A 4 -43.66 16.07 -27.97
CA LYS A 4 -42.19 16.10 -27.76
C LYS A 4 -41.25 15.00 -28.33
N ARG A 5 -40.20 15.57 -28.97
CA ARG A 5 -38.90 15.07 -29.43
C ARG A 5 -38.00 14.63 -28.25
N ILE A 6 -36.75 14.25 -28.56
CA ILE A 6 -35.56 14.12 -27.68
C ILE A 6 -35.34 12.64 -27.27
N GLY A 7 -34.33 11.89 -27.72
CA GLY A 7 -32.92 12.22 -27.90
C GLY A 7 -32.20 12.09 -26.56
N HIS A 8 -31.42 11.02 -26.34
CA HIS A 8 -30.69 10.72 -25.09
C HIS A 8 -31.55 10.25 -23.91
N LEU A 9 -31.32 9.02 -23.46
CA LEU A 9 -31.01 8.66 -22.06
C LEU A 9 -30.80 7.14 -21.96
N LEU A 10 -29.71 6.62 -22.56
CA LEU A 10 -29.12 5.37 -22.07
C LEU A 10 -27.92 5.75 -21.20
N ALA A 11 -28.21 6.55 -20.17
CA ALA A 11 -27.33 6.81 -19.05
C ALA A 11 -27.50 5.62 -18.08
N LEU A 12 -26.77 4.53 -18.33
CA LEU A 12 -26.59 3.47 -17.34
C LEU A 12 -25.11 3.44 -16.91
N THR A 13 -24.79 4.41 -16.07
CA THR A 13 -24.09 4.21 -14.80
C THR A 13 -23.31 2.90 -14.66
N ALA A 14 -22.04 2.93 -15.01
CA ALA A 14 -21.04 2.01 -14.46
C ALA A 14 -19.72 2.78 -14.30
N VAL A 15 -19.76 3.82 -13.47
CA VAL A 15 -18.56 4.35 -12.82
C VAL A 15 -18.09 3.25 -11.85
N LEU A 16 -17.39 2.24 -12.35
CA LEU A 16 -16.51 1.46 -11.49
C LEU A 16 -15.35 2.38 -11.16
N ALA A 17 -15.51 3.09 -10.06
CA ALA A 17 -14.43 3.71 -9.33
C ALA A 17 -13.44 2.61 -8.92
N LEU A 18 -12.52 2.23 -9.81
CA LEU A 18 -11.23 1.66 -9.41
C LEU A 18 -10.39 2.79 -8.78
N ALA A 19 -10.91 3.38 -7.72
CA ALA A 19 -10.08 3.98 -6.70
C ALA A 19 -9.50 2.84 -5.85
N ALA A 20 -8.81 1.89 -6.50
CA ALA A 20 -7.69 1.21 -5.87
C ALA A 20 -6.54 2.23 -5.83
N CYS A 21 -6.79 3.38 -5.19
CA CYS A 21 -5.76 4.27 -4.70
C CYS A 21 -5.19 3.61 -3.43
N GLY A 22 -4.76 2.35 -3.57
CA GLY A 22 -3.92 1.70 -2.58
C GLY A 22 -2.69 2.57 -2.50
N ALA A 23 -2.45 3.20 -1.35
CA ALA A 23 -1.30 4.05 -1.15
C ALA A 23 -0.05 3.32 -1.66
N LYS A 24 0.57 3.85 -2.71
CA LYS A 24 1.75 3.23 -3.33
C LYS A 24 2.92 3.44 -2.38
N VAL A 25 3.18 2.44 -1.54
CA VAL A 25 4.40 2.39 -0.73
C VAL A 25 5.57 2.11 -1.68
N SER A 26 6.57 2.96 -1.67
CA SER A 26 7.76 2.85 -2.51
C SER A 26 8.97 3.47 -1.83
N GLY A 27 10.16 3.00 -2.22
CA GLY A 27 11.44 3.48 -1.70
C GLY A 27 11.86 2.78 -0.41
N THR A 28 12.90 3.29 0.20
CA THR A 28 13.49 2.72 1.42
C THR A 28 12.94 3.42 2.66
N TYR A 29 12.61 2.65 3.67
CA TYR A 29 12.22 3.10 5.00
C TYR A 29 13.22 2.59 6.01
N THR A 30 13.71 3.46 6.87
CA THR A 30 14.76 3.15 7.85
C THR A 30 14.25 3.42 9.26
N GLY A 31 14.59 2.55 10.19
CA GLY A 31 14.37 2.79 11.60
C GLY A 31 15.22 1.90 12.50
N PRO A 32 14.96 1.91 13.81
CA PRO A 32 15.78 1.19 14.77
C PRO A 32 15.80 -0.32 14.50
N GLY A 33 16.96 -0.83 14.08
CA GLY A 33 17.21 -2.26 13.90
C GLY A 33 16.67 -2.88 12.60
N MET A 34 16.08 -2.10 11.69
CA MET A 34 15.54 -2.61 10.44
C MET A 34 15.41 -1.54 9.35
N ASP A 35 15.69 -1.94 8.11
CA ASP A 35 15.32 -1.22 6.89
C ASP A 35 14.32 -2.03 6.06
N LEU A 36 13.45 -1.33 5.33
CA LEU A 36 12.53 -1.91 4.34
C LEU A 36 12.66 -1.18 3.00
N GLU A 37 13.06 -1.88 1.95
CA GLU A 37 13.09 -1.36 0.59
C GLU A 37 11.93 -1.91 -0.24
N PHE A 38 10.94 -1.06 -0.53
CA PHE A 38 9.80 -1.42 -1.35
C PHE A 38 10.12 -1.27 -2.83
N LYS A 39 10.13 -2.40 -3.53
CA LYS A 39 10.40 -2.53 -4.96
C LYS A 39 9.10 -2.64 -5.76
N SER A 40 9.22 -2.41 -7.06
CA SER A 40 8.14 -2.67 -8.02
C SER A 40 7.72 -4.14 -8.02
N GLY A 41 6.45 -4.41 -8.37
CA GLY A 41 5.93 -5.77 -8.48
C GLY A 41 5.58 -6.46 -7.16
N GLY A 42 5.30 -5.68 -6.10
CA GLY A 42 4.82 -6.23 -4.82
C GLY A 42 5.91 -6.94 -4.01
N LYS A 43 7.18 -6.53 -4.17
CA LYS A 43 8.33 -7.07 -3.45
C LYS A 43 8.90 -6.05 -2.47
N VAL A 44 9.37 -6.53 -1.33
CA VAL A 44 10.10 -5.73 -0.34
C VAL A 44 11.35 -6.48 0.08
N VAL A 45 12.44 -5.77 0.27
CA VAL A 45 13.65 -6.29 0.91
C VAL A 45 13.70 -5.76 2.33
N GLN A 46 13.76 -6.67 3.29
CA GLN A 46 13.96 -6.36 4.69
C GLN A 46 15.43 -6.57 5.04
N THR A 47 16.07 -5.56 5.63
CA THR A 47 17.46 -5.65 6.12
C THR A 47 17.47 -5.55 7.64
N VAL A 48 17.97 -6.58 8.32
CA VAL A 48 18.10 -6.63 9.79
C VAL A 48 19.52 -7.07 10.13
N MET A 49 20.25 -6.25 10.89
CA MET A 49 21.63 -6.55 11.30
C MET A 49 22.54 -6.97 10.13
N GLY A 50 22.36 -6.36 8.95
CA GLY A 50 23.13 -6.67 7.74
C GLY A 50 22.69 -7.92 6.96
N MET A 51 21.67 -8.63 7.41
CA MET A 51 21.05 -9.73 6.65
C MET A 51 19.86 -9.22 5.85
N GLU A 52 19.78 -9.60 4.57
CA GLU A 52 18.70 -9.21 3.66
C GLU A 52 17.75 -10.38 3.38
N VAL A 53 16.45 -10.10 3.42
CA VAL A 53 15.40 -11.06 3.07
C VAL A 53 14.43 -10.39 2.10
N GLU A 54 14.30 -10.94 0.90
CA GLU A 54 13.25 -10.53 -0.05
C GLU A 54 11.94 -11.27 0.26
N MET A 55 10.84 -10.53 0.32
CA MET A 55 9.50 -11.07 0.54
C MET A 55 8.44 -10.30 -0.26
N LYS A 56 7.24 -10.87 -0.33
CA LYS A 56 6.09 -10.19 -0.93
C LYS A 56 5.46 -9.22 0.08
N TYR A 57 4.86 -8.16 -0.44
CA TYR A 57 4.02 -7.29 0.36
C TYR A 57 2.71 -6.94 -0.35
N GLU A 58 1.70 -6.62 0.46
CA GLU A 58 0.41 -6.10 0.01
C GLU A 58 0.08 -4.82 0.80
N VAL A 59 -0.64 -3.89 0.16
CA VAL A 59 -1.10 -2.66 0.81
C VAL A 59 -2.60 -2.55 0.70
N GLU A 60 -3.27 -2.51 1.84
CA GLU A 60 -4.72 -2.44 1.96
C GLU A 60 -5.08 -1.62 3.21
N ASP A 61 -6.02 -0.67 3.11
CA ASP A 61 -6.53 0.10 4.26
C ASP A 61 -5.44 0.71 5.17
N ASN A 62 -4.43 1.35 4.55
CA ASN A 62 -3.25 1.90 5.24
C ASN A 62 -2.46 0.85 6.05
N LYS A 63 -2.61 -0.43 5.74
CA LYS A 63 -1.79 -1.53 6.26
C LYS A 63 -0.85 -2.01 5.19
N VAL A 64 0.39 -2.25 5.61
CA VAL A 64 1.41 -2.91 4.78
C VAL A 64 1.60 -4.30 5.36
N LYS A 65 1.15 -5.32 4.63
CA LYS A 65 1.27 -6.72 5.03
C LYS A 65 2.53 -7.29 4.41
N LEU A 66 3.50 -7.69 5.23
CA LEU A 66 4.68 -8.43 4.77
C LEU A 66 4.39 -9.92 4.88
N ILE A 67 4.52 -10.64 3.78
CA ILE A 67 4.19 -12.06 3.69
C ILE A 67 5.43 -12.86 4.05
N THR A 68 5.44 -13.48 5.23
CA THR A 68 6.57 -14.28 5.72
C THR A 68 6.19 -15.76 5.83
N PRO A 69 7.15 -16.69 5.85
CA PRO A 69 6.87 -18.12 6.07
C PRO A 69 6.15 -18.40 7.40
N SER A 70 6.35 -17.55 8.41
CA SER A 70 5.76 -17.71 9.75
C SER A 70 4.42 -17.01 9.92
N GLY A 71 3.89 -16.40 8.86
CA GLY A 71 2.65 -15.60 8.88
C GLY A 71 2.86 -14.16 8.41
N ASN A 72 1.76 -13.41 8.31
CA ASN A 72 1.80 -12.04 7.81
C ASN A 72 2.17 -11.05 8.93
N LEU A 73 3.21 -10.25 8.71
CA LEU A 73 3.53 -9.11 9.58
C LEU A 73 2.78 -7.88 9.08
N VAL A 74 1.90 -7.33 9.92
CA VAL A 74 1.08 -6.17 9.57
C VAL A 74 1.68 -4.90 10.15
N LEU A 75 2.06 -3.98 9.26
CA LEU A 75 2.54 -2.64 9.58
C LEU A 75 1.45 -1.62 9.24
N THR A 76 1.52 -0.42 9.82
CA THR A 76 0.58 0.68 9.53
C THR A 76 1.31 1.80 8.81
N LEU A 77 0.84 2.16 7.61
CA LEU A 77 1.25 3.37 6.92
C LEU A 77 0.55 4.56 7.60
N GLN A 78 1.34 5.54 8.04
CA GLN A 78 0.85 6.75 8.70
C GLN A 78 0.61 7.87 7.69
N GLU A 79 -0.19 8.86 8.07
CA GLU A 79 -0.51 10.03 7.22
C GLU A 79 0.72 10.86 6.87
N ASP A 80 1.71 10.90 7.75
CA ASP A 80 3.01 11.56 7.53
C ASP A 80 3.95 10.77 6.59
N GLY A 81 3.47 9.65 6.04
CA GLY A 81 4.21 8.78 5.15
C GLY A 81 5.18 7.83 5.83
N SER A 82 5.31 7.83 7.17
CA SER A 82 6.11 6.85 7.90
C SER A 82 5.39 5.50 8.05
N ILE A 83 6.13 4.45 8.40
CA ILE A 83 5.57 3.11 8.67
C ILE A 83 5.73 2.78 10.14
N LYS A 84 4.63 2.46 10.82
CA LYS A 84 4.59 1.99 12.20
C LYS A 84 4.57 0.47 12.25
N GLY A 85 5.54 -0.10 12.94
CA GLY A 85 5.60 -1.52 13.25
C GLY A 85 5.08 -1.87 14.64
N PRO A 86 5.12 -3.16 15.00
CA PRO A 86 4.87 -3.63 16.35
C PRO A 86 5.80 -2.97 17.38
N MET A 87 5.42 -3.01 18.66
CA MET A 87 6.24 -2.54 19.78
C MET A 87 6.69 -1.07 19.70
N GLY A 88 5.99 -0.23 18.92
CA GLY A 88 6.30 1.19 18.79
C GLY A 88 7.42 1.51 17.80
N ILE A 89 7.89 0.52 17.02
CA ILE A 89 8.86 0.76 15.94
C ILE A 89 8.26 1.75 14.94
N ARG A 90 9.08 2.71 14.52
CA ARG A 90 8.74 3.69 13.49
C ARG A 90 9.86 3.74 12.47
N LEU A 91 9.51 3.53 11.21
CA LEU A 91 10.39 3.56 10.06
C LEU A 91 10.09 4.82 9.25
N GLU A 92 11.10 5.64 9.02
CA GLU A 92 10.98 6.88 8.26
C GLU A 92 11.40 6.66 6.82
N LYS A 93 10.69 7.29 5.89
CA LYS A 93 11.07 7.23 4.47
C LYS A 93 12.42 7.92 4.29
N LYS A 94 13.39 7.19 3.76
CA LYS A 94 14.70 7.72 3.39
C LYS A 94 14.49 8.75 2.27
N LYS A 95 14.97 9.98 2.51
CA LYS A 95 14.90 11.09 1.54
C LYS A 95 15.77 10.82 0.32
#